data_AF-A0A4R3U5S3-F1
#
_entry.id   AF-A0A4R3U5S3-F1
#
_cell.length_a   1.000
_cell.length_b   1.000
_cell.length_c   1.000
_cell.angle_alpha   90.00
_cell.angle_beta   90.00
_cell.angle_gamma   90.00
#
_symmetry.space_group_name_H-M   'P 1'
#
loop_
_entity.id
_entity.type
_entity.pdbx_description
1 polymer ?
#
loop_
_entity_poly.entity_id
_entity_poly.type
_entity_poly.pdbx_seq_one_letter_code
_entity_poly.pdbx_strand_id
1 'polypeptide(L)'
;MTTALSRPITSPLAANDRSAPAVTPRVKLYKRRIAISHPDSQAGERLLAEALGAADRDAMHGILRQLVKASVVGQTPDEANLAFMISTIRSIAPKDSIEALLVAQMVSVHMAAMRCACRLACTDDLAQQEGIARALTRLSRTFAAQVEALNRHRNSDERAITVQNLSVQDGGRAIVGNVTQHASVLVSDANSDAMQAANR
;
A
#
# COMPACT_ATOMS: atom_id res chain seq x y z
N MET A 1 -23.47 -2.29 38.69
CA MET A 1 -22.17 -1.58 38.66
C MET A 1 -21.80 -1.36 37.21
N THR A 2 -21.75 -0.10 36.81
CA THR A 2 -21.52 0.37 35.43
C THR A 2 -20.10 0.89 35.36
N THR A 3 -19.26 0.36 34.46
CA THR A 3 -17.98 0.99 34.10
C THR A 3 -17.65 0.76 32.62
N ALA A 4 -18.09 1.75 31.84
CA ALA A 4 -17.58 2.35 30.61
C ALA A 4 -16.55 1.60 29.72
N LEU A 5 -16.93 1.45 28.44
CA LEU A 5 -16.04 1.59 27.28
C LEU A 5 -15.41 2.99 27.28
N SER A 6 -14.12 3.10 26.94
CA SER A 6 -13.58 3.98 25.88
C SER A 6 -12.07 4.17 25.99
N ARG A 7 -11.34 3.90 24.90
CA ARG A 7 -10.36 4.88 24.40
C ARG A 7 -10.08 4.65 22.90
N PRO A 8 -10.33 5.65 22.04
CA PRO A 8 -9.97 5.59 20.63
C PRO A 8 -8.46 5.87 20.47
N ILE A 9 -7.78 5.03 19.69
CA ILE A 9 -6.43 5.34 19.20
C ILE A 9 -6.61 6.38 18.09
N THR A 10 -6.38 7.65 18.45
CA THR A 10 -6.21 8.74 17.51
C THR A 10 -4.78 8.67 16.97
N SER A 11 -4.63 8.43 15.66
CA SER A 11 -3.34 8.55 14.97
C SER A 11 -2.83 9.98 15.07
N PRO A 12 -1.56 10.23 15.43
CA PRO A 12 -1.01 11.57 15.39
C PRO A 12 -0.74 11.97 13.93
N LEU A 13 -1.64 12.82 13.41
CA LEU A 13 -1.33 13.69 12.29
C LEU A 13 -0.16 14.60 12.71
N ALA A 14 0.96 14.45 12.01
CA ALA A 14 2.19 15.28 12.08
C ALA A 14 3.06 15.16 13.34
N ALA A 15 4.01 14.23 13.32
CA ALA A 15 5.28 14.42 14.02
C ALA A 15 6.24 15.19 13.08
N ASN A 16 6.52 16.43 13.44
CA ASN A 16 7.46 17.33 12.76
C ASN A 16 8.89 16.78 12.85
N ASP A 17 9.54 16.61 11.70
CA ASP A 17 11.00 16.51 11.63
C ASP A 17 11.58 17.78 10.98
N ARG A 18 12.58 18.37 11.63
CA ARG A 18 13.12 19.71 11.36
C ARG A 18 14.11 19.73 10.20
N SER A 19 13.61 19.47 8.98
CA SER A 19 14.15 20.13 7.79
C SER A 19 13.23 21.29 7.44
N ALA A 20 13.74 22.37 6.82
CA ALA A 20 12.87 23.41 6.26
C ALA A 20 11.70 22.73 5.52
N PRO A 21 10.43 23.12 5.76
CA PRO A 21 9.30 22.35 5.25
C PRO A 21 9.45 22.24 3.75
N ALA A 22 9.80 21.05 3.25
CA ALA A 22 9.99 20.81 1.84
C ALA A 22 8.70 21.24 1.16
N VAL A 23 8.77 22.33 0.39
CA VAL A 23 7.59 22.91 -0.24
C VAL A 23 7.00 21.80 -1.11
N THR A 24 5.81 21.32 -0.75
CA THR A 24 5.22 20.19 -1.48
C THR A 24 4.77 20.70 -2.85
N PRO A 25 5.15 20.05 -3.97
CA PRO A 25 4.72 20.47 -5.29
C PRO A 25 3.19 20.43 -5.36
N ARG A 26 2.58 21.52 -5.84
CA ARG A 26 1.13 21.61 -6.06
C ARG A 26 0.84 21.57 -7.54
N VAL A 27 -0.04 20.66 -7.96
CA VAL A 27 -0.50 20.63 -9.34
C VAL A 27 -1.66 21.61 -9.51
N LYS A 28 -1.53 22.46 -10.54
CA LYS A 28 -2.54 23.46 -10.93
C LYS A 28 -3.03 23.21 -12.34
N LEU A 29 -4.32 23.40 -12.53
CA LEU A 29 -5.02 23.15 -13.78
C LEU A 29 -5.41 24.49 -14.40
N TYR A 30 -4.92 24.72 -15.61
CA TYR A 30 -5.32 25.84 -16.46
C TYR A 30 -6.00 25.30 -17.71
N LYS A 31 -6.78 26.14 -18.41
CA LYS A 31 -7.61 25.74 -19.57
C LYS A 31 -6.94 24.79 -20.57
N ARG A 32 -5.63 24.91 -20.82
CA ARG A 32 -4.88 24.08 -21.78
C ARG A 32 -3.56 23.54 -21.26
N ARG A 33 -3.27 23.68 -19.96
CA ARG A 33 -1.98 23.24 -19.39
C ARG A 33 -2.12 22.78 -17.95
N ILE A 34 -1.29 21.81 -17.59
CA ILE A 34 -1.05 21.40 -16.21
C ILE A 34 0.25 22.09 -15.79
N ALA A 35 0.26 22.75 -14.63
CA ALA A 35 1.49 23.34 -14.08
C ALA A 35 1.82 22.70 -12.73
N ILE A 36 3.11 22.49 -12.50
CA ILE A 36 3.63 22.06 -11.20
C ILE A 36 4.15 23.33 -10.52
N SER A 37 3.49 23.75 -9.44
CA SER A 37 3.84 24.94 -8.68
C SER A 37 4.82 24.57 -7.58
N HIS A 38 6.06 25.05 -7.72
CA HIS A 38 7.14 24.94 -6.75
C HIS A 38 8.17 26.07 -7.00
N PRO A 39 8.83 26.66 -5.96
CA PRO A 39 9.84 27.71 -6.15
C PRO A 39 11.02 27.29 -7.05
N ASP A 40 11.42 26.03 -6.95
CA ASP A 40 12.37 25.38 -7.86
C ASP A 40 11.62 24.38 -8.75
N SER A 41 11.47 24.68 -10.04
CA SER A 41 10.75 23.82 -10.98
C SER A 41 11.33 22.41 -11.07
N GLN A 42 12.65 22.26 -11.01
CA GLN A 42 13.30 20.96 -11.14
C GLN A 42 13.08 20.12 -9.87
N ALA A 43 13.19 20.74 -8.69
CA ALA A 43 12.83 20.07 -7.43
C ALA A 43 11.36 19.69 -7.39
N GLY A 44 10.46 20.56 -7.86
CA GLY A 44 9.02 20.27 -7.91
C GLY A 44 8.68 19.06 -8.76
N GLU A 45 9.33 18.93 -9.93
CA GLU A 45 9.18 17.75 -10.79
C GLU A 45 9.75 16.48 -10.13
N ARG A 46 10.94 16.54 -9.51
CA ARG A 46 11.51 15.38 -8.81
C ARG A 46 10.62 14.90 -7.67
N LEU A 47 10.13 15.82 -6.83
CA LEU A 47 9.24 15.51 -5.71
C LEU A 47 7.90 14.92 -6.19
N LEU A 48 7.38 15.39 -7.33
CA LEU A 48 6.15 14.84 -7.90
C LEU A 48 6.40 13.46 -8.53
N ALA A 49 7.52 13.25 -9.21
CA ALA A 49 7.90 11.95 -9.75
C ALA A 49 8.03 10.91 -8.63
N GLU A 50 8.71 11.27 -7.53
CA GLU A 50 8.83 10.44 -6.34
C GLU A 50 7.45 10.12 -5.73
N ALA A 51 6.60 11.13 -5.55
CA ALA A 51 5.25 10.94 -5.03
C ALA A 51 4.37 10.01 -5.89
N LEU A 52 4.62 9.96 -7.20
CA LEU A 52 3.89 9.10 -8.14
C LEU A 52 4.57 7.74 -8.36
N GLY A 53 5.77 7.51 -7.82
CA GLY A 53 6.58 6.33 -8.13
C GLY A 53 7.04 6.27 -9.58
N ALA A 54 7.17 7.42 -10.24
CA ALA A 54 7.55 7.50 -11.65
C ALA A 54 9.06 7.38 -11.82
N ALA A 55 9.51 6.46 -12.69
CA ALA A 55 10.93 6.23 -12.95
C ALA A 55 11.63 7.40 -13.67
N ASP A 56 10.87 8.17 -14.47
CA ASP A 56 11.40 9.29 -15.24
C ASP A 56 10.34 10.38 -15.45
N ARG A 57 10.77 11.47 -16.11
CA ARG A 57 9.93 12.63 -16.43
C ARG A 57 8.73 12.24 -17.30
N ASP A 58 8.89 11.35 -18.26
CA ASP A 58 7.82 10.98 -19.20
C ASP A 58 6.76 10.12 -18.53
N ALA A 59 7.17 9.17 -17.69
CA ALA A 59 6.30 8.38 -16.84
C ALA A 59 5.51 9.28 -15.88
N MET A 60 6.18 10.23 -15.22
CA MET A 60 5.53 11.20 -14.33
C MET A 60 4.42 11.98 -15.06
N HIS A 61 4.75 12.57 -16.22
CA HIS A 61 3.78 13.32 -17.00
C HIS A 61 2.65 12.42 -17.55
N GLY A 62 2.97 11.19 -17.92
CA GLY A 62 2.01 10.17 -18.39
C GLY A 62 0.97 9.86 -17.32
N ILE A 63 1.42 9.46 -16.14
CA ILE A 63 0.57 9.17 -14.98
C ILE A 63 -0.24 10.41 -14.62
N LEU A 64 0.40 11.58 -14.51
CA LEU A 64 -0.29 12.82 -14.15
C LEU A 64 -1.43 13.15 -15.13
N ARG A 65 -1.22 13.02 -16.44
CA ARG A 65 -2.26 13.23 -17.46
C ARG A 65 -3.43 12.25 -17.31
N GLN A 66 -3.16 10.99 -16.97
CA GLN A 66 -4.20 10.00 -16.72
C GLN A 66 -5.02 10.35 -15.47
N LEU A 67 -4.36 10.78 -14.39
CA LEU A 67 -5.03 11.22 -13.16
C LEU A 67 -5.89 12.48 -13.39
N VAL A 68 -5.40 13.44 -14.19
CA VAL A 68 -6.22 14.62 -14.58
C VAL A 68 -7.52 14.19 -15.25
N LYS A 69 -7.46 13.22 -16.18
CA LYS A 69 -8.67 12.69 -16.83
C LYS A 69 -9.59 11.98 -15.85
N ALA A 70 -9.05 11.23 -14.89
CA ALA A 70 -9.81 10.54 -13.87
C ALA A 70 -10.40 11.47 -12.78
N SER A 71 -9.84 12.69 -12.63
CA SER A 71 -10.32 13.70 -11.67
C SER A 71 -11.62 14.39 -12.08
N VAL A 72 -12.08 14.22 -13.32
CA VAL A 72 -13.20 14.96 -13.91
C VAL A 72 -14.49 14.86 -13.08
N VAL A 73 -15.15 16.01 -12.91
CA VAL A 73 -16.50 16.16 -12.37
C VAL A 73 -17.28 17.06 -13.32
N GLY A 74 -18.51 16.68 -13.69
CA GLY A 74 -19.37 17.53 -14.52
C GLY A 74 -18.77 17.98 -15.87
N GLN A 75 -17.86 17.19 -16.45
CA GLN A 75 -17.09 17.43 -17.69
C GLN A 75 -15.78 18.22 -17.57
N THR A 76 -15.41 18.72 -16.40
CA THR A 76 -14.13 19.44 -16.20
C THR A 76 -13.24 18.72 -15.19
N PRO A 77 -11.91 18.64 -15.44
CA PRO A 77 -10.96 18.20 -14.43
C PRO A 77 -11.09 19.03 -13.14
N ASP A 78 -11.04 18.36 -11.99
CA ASP A 78 -11.20 18.99 -10.68
C ASP A 78 -9.86 18.98 -9.92
N GLU A 79 -9.39 20.17 -9.52
CA GLU A 79 -8.10 20.33 -8.84
C GLU A 79 -8.07 19.61 -7.49
N ALA A 80 -9.17 19.64 -6.73
CA ALA A 80 -9.24 19.04 -5.41
C ALA A 80 -9.18 17.51 -5.47
N ASN A 81 -9.92 16.91 -6.40
CA ASN A 81 -9.85 15.48 -6.69
C ASN A 81 -8.46 15.07 -7.16
N LEU A 82 -7.84 15.83 -8.07
CA LEU A 82 -6.49 15.54 -8.52
C LEU A 82 -5.48 15.57 -7.37
N ALA A 83 -5.56 16.59 -6.50
CA ALA A 83 -4.71 16.69 -5.32
C ALA A 83 -4.92 15.52 -4.35
N PHE A 84 -6.18 15.11 -4.13
CA PHE A 84 -6.51 13.92 -3.34
C PHE A 84 -5.92 12.65 -3.93
N MET A 85 -6.06 12.45 -5.25
CA MET A 85 -5.50 11.29 -5.94
C MET A 85 -3.97 11.22 -5.80
N ILE A 86 -3.26 12.33 -6.06
CA ILE A 86 -1.79 12.40 -5.91
C ILE A 86 -1.39 12.13 -4.46
N SER A 87 -2.09 12.73 -3.49
CA SER A 87 -1.82 12.49 -2.07
C SER A 87 -2.02 11.03 -1.67
N THR A 88 -3.00 10.36 -2.27
CA THR A 88 -3.30 8.95 -2.01
C THR A 88 -2.21 8.04 -2.59
N ILE A 89 -1.78 8.29 -3.84
CA ILE A 89 -0.67 7.55 -4.46
C ILE A 89 0.59 7.72 -3.62
N ARG A 90 0.94 8.95 -3.23
CA ARG A 90 2.07 9.24 -2.36
C ARG A 90 2.00 8.47 -1.04
N SER A 91 0.82 8.37 -0.44
CA SER A 91 0.61 7.63 0.81
C SER A 91 0.75 6.12 0.67
N ILE A 92 0.44 5.56 -0.51
CA ILE A 92 0.63 4.13 -0.81
C ILE A 92 2.11 3.82 -1.09
N ALA A 93 2.88 4.83 -1.52
CA ALA A 93 4.31 4.79 -1.79
C ALA A 93 4.69 3.65 -2.76
N PRO A 94 4.38 3.78 -4.07
CA PRO A 94 4.75 2.78 -5.06
C PRO A 94 6.27 2.60 -5.11
N LYS A 95 6.73 1.35 -5.10
CA LYS A 95 8.16 1.00 -5.05
C LYS A 95 8.84 0.91 -6.42
N ASP A 96 8.06 0.66 -7.46
CA ASP A 96 8.52 0.50 -8.83
C ASP A 96 7.44 0.96 -9.84
N SER A 97 7.79 0.92 -11.13
CA SER A 97 6.91 1.34 -12.22
C SER A 97 5.62 0.51 -12.33
N ILE A 98 5.63 -0.77 -11.96
CA ILE A 98 4.44 -1.63 -12.00
C ILE A 98 3.49 -1.21 -10.87
N GLU A 99 4.02 -1.03 -9.66
CA GLU A 99 3.25 -0.48 -8.55
C GLU A 99 2.69 0.91 -8.89
N ALA A 100 3.47 1.79 -9.51
CA ALA A 100 3.02 3.14 -9.86
C ALA A 100 1.78 3.12 -10.78
N LEU A 101 1.80 2.26 -11.79
CA LEU A 101 0.66 2.07 -12.70
C LEU A 101 -0.54 1.43 -11.99
N LEU A 102 -0.30 0.37 -11.19
CA LEU A 102 -1.35 -0.33 -10.46
C LEU A 102 -2.03 0.61 -9.45
N VAL A 103 -1.26 1.37 -8.69
CA VAL A 103 -1.74 2.30 -7.67
C VAL A 103 -2.50 3.48 -8.30
N ALA A 104 -2.01 4.04 -9.41
CA ALA A 104 -2.74 5.05 -10.17
C ALA A 104 -4.10 4.52 -10.66
N GLN A 105 -4.15 3.26 -11.11
CA GLN A 105 -5.39 2.59 -11.49
C GLN A 105 -6.31 2.37 -10.29
N MET A 106 -5.80 1.89 -9.15
CA MET A 106 -6.56 1.67 -7.91
C MET A 106 -7.25 2.95 -7.43
N VAL A 107 -6.52 4.07 -7.40
CA VAL A 107 -7.06 5.37 -6.99
C VAL A 107 -8.15 5.82 -7.97
N SER A 108 -7.95 5.61 -9.28
CA SER A 108 -8.97 5.94 -10.30
C SER A 108 -10.24 5.08 -10.16
N VAL A 109 -10.08 3.78 -9.89
CA VAL A 109 -11.18 2.84 -9.62
C VAL A 109 -11.95 3.27 -8.37
N HIS A 110 -11.25 3.63 -7.29
CA HIS A 110 -11.85 4.13 -6.06
C HIS A 110 -12.70 5.38 -6.32
N MET A 111 -12.16 6.37 -7.05
CA MET A 111 -12.89 7.59 -7.41
C MET A 111 -14.14 7.28 -8.26
N ALA A 112 -14.04 6.37 -9.23
CA ALA A 112 -15.19 5.94 -10.01
C ALA A 112 -16.26 5.25 -9.14
N ALA A 113 -15.85 4.39 -8.20
CA ALA A 113 -16.76 3.73 -7.27
C ALA A 113 -17.48 4.74 -6.37
N MET A 114 -16.78 5.70 -5.79
CA MET A 114 -17.40 6.74 -4.95
C MET A 114 -18.39 7.61 -5.73
N ARG A 115 -18.11 7.89 -7.01
CA ARG A 115 -19.07 8.57 -7.89
C ARG A 115 -20.30 7.71 -8.19
N CYS A 116 -20.12 6.41 -8.44
CA CYS A 116 -21.26 5.49 -8.58
C CYS A 116 -22.11 5.45 -7.31
N ALA A 117 -21.49 5.37 -6.13
CA ALA A 117 -22.22 5.38 -4.86
C ALA A 117 -23.02 6.68 -4.66
N CYS A 118 -22.41 7.83 -4.91
CA CYS A 118 -23.09 9.13 -4.85
C CYS A 118 -24.27 9.19 -5.83
N ARG A 119 -24.07 8.80 -7.09
CA ARG A 119 -25.14 8.77 -8.10
C ARG A 119 -26.27 7.81 -7.73
N LEU A 120 -25.95 6.66 -7.16
CA LEU A 120 -26.94 5.68 -6.72
C LEU A 120 -27.81 6.24 -5.58
N ALA A 121 -27.21 7.00 -4.66
CA ALA A 121 -27.94 7.64 -3.56
C ALA A 121 -28.88 8.77 -3.98
N CYS A 122 -28.68 9.34 -5.18
CA CYS A 122 -29.42 10.51 -5.66
C CYS A 122 -30.36 10.21 -6.84
N THR A 123 -30.46 8.95 -7.30
CA THR A 123 -31.26 8.59 -8.48
C THR A 123 -32.55 7.89 -8.08
N ASP A 124 -33.68 8.37 -8.60
CA ASP A 124 -35.02 7.78 -8.38
C ASP A 124 -35.46 6.85 -9.53
N ASP A 125 -34.67 6.79 -10.61
CA ASP A 125 -34.94 5.93 -11.76
C ASP A 125 -34.40 4.51 -11.52
N LEU A 126 -35.31 3.56 -11.32
CA LEU A 126 -34.99 2.16 -11.02
C LEU A 126 -34.09 1.50 -12.09
N ALA A 127 -34.26 1.83 -13.37
CA ALA A 127 -33.44 1.26 -14.43
C ALA A 127 -31.99 1.80 -14.37
N GLN A 128 -31.83 3.07 -14.02
CA GLN A 128 -30.50 3.66 -13.78
C GLN A 128 -29.86 3.13 -12.50
N GLN A 129 -30.65 2.97 -11.42
CA GLN A 129 -30.17 2.42 -10.15
C GLN A 129 -29.49 1.05 -10.35
N GLU A 130 -30.13 0.14 -11.09
CA GLU A 130 -29.55 -1.20 -11.31
C GLU A 130 -28.22 -1.13 -12.07
N GLY A 131 -28.15 -0.32 -13.13
CA GLY A 131 -26.90 -0.13 -13.90
C GLY A 131 -25.77 0.43 -13.05
N ILE A 132 -26.06 1.43 -12.23
CA ILE A 132 -25.09 2.08 -11.33
C ILE A 132 -24.66 1.11 -10.21
N ALA A 133 -25.59 0.38 -9.60
CA ALA A 133 -25.29 -0.61 -8.56
C ALA A 133 -24.39 -1.73 -9.10
N ARG A 134 -24.67 -2.24 -10.30
CA ARG A 134 -23.82 -3.23 -10.97
C ARG A 134 -22.40 -2.69 -11.24
N ALA A 135 -22.29 -1.43 -11.68
CA ALA A 135 -20.98 -0.79 -11.89
C ALA A 135 -20.20 -0.62 -10.57
N LEU A 136 -20.86 -0.15 -9.51
CA LEU A 136 -20.28 -0.02 -8.17
C LEU A 136 -19.75 -1.37 -7.65
N THR A 137 -20.55 -2.43 -7.76
CA THR A 137 -20.14 -3.78 -7.34
C THR A 137 -18.93 -4.28 -8.10
N ARG A 138 -18.88 -4.08 -9.44
CA ARG A 138 -17.72 -4.47 -10.25
C ARG A 138 -16.47 -3.71 -9.84
N LEU A 139 -16.55 -2.38 -9.72
CA LEU A 139 -15.41 -1.55 -9.32
C LEU A 139 -14.91 -1.91 -7.91
N SER A 140 -15.82 -2.19 -6.98
CA SER A 140 -15.47 -2.61 -5.61
C SER A 140 -14.72 -3.95 -5.60
N ARG A 141 -15.18 -4.92 -6.41
CA ARG A 141 -14.46 -6.20 -6.59
C ARG A 141 -13.10 -6.02 -7.25
N THR A 142 -13.01 -5.16 -8.26
CA THR A 142 -11.73 -4.81 -8.91
C THR A 142 -10.76 -4.20 -7.90
N PHE A 143 -11.21 -3.26 -7.07
CA PHE A 143 -10.37 -2.64 -6.05
C PHE A 143 -9.82 -3.68 -5.07
N ALA A 144 -10.65 -4.59 -4.56
CA ALA A 144 -10.20 -5.67 -3.69
C ALA A 144 -9.16 -6.57 -4.37
N ALA A 145 -9.39 -6.97 -5.62
CA ALA A 145 -8.43 -7.76 -6.39
C ALA A 145 -7.10 -7.03 -6.64
N GLN A 146 -7.13 -5.71 -6.84
CA GLN A 146 -5.92 -4.90 -6.99
C GLN A 146 -5.13 -4.78 -5.67
N VAL A 147 -5.82 -4.67 -4.52
CA VAL A 147 -5.18 -4.70 -3.20
C VAL A 147 -4.45 -6.02 -2.99
N GLU A 148 -5.08 -7.15 -3.31
CA GLU A 148 -4.42 -8.46 -3.25
C GLU A 148 -3.25 -8.57 -4.22
N ALA A 149 -3.38 -8.05 -5.45
CA ALA A 149 -2.31 -8.04 -6.43
C ALA A 149 -1.10 -7.22 -5.96
N LEU A 150 -1.32 -6.04 -5.40
CA LEU A 150 -0.27 -5.19 -4.82
C LEU A 150 0.42 -5.89 -3.65
N ASN A 151 -0.35 -6.51 -2.74
CA ASN A 151 0.21 -7.27 -1.62
C ASN A 151 1.04 -8.46 -2.09
N ARG A 152 0.58 -9.20 -3.10
CA ARG A 152 1.34 -10.31 -3.68
C ARG A 152 2.62 -9.82 -4.36
N HIS A 153 2.55 -8.74 -5.13
CA HIS A 153 3.72 -8.13 -5.78
C HIS A 153 4.79 -7.80 -4.75
N ARG A 154 4.41 -7.07 -3.69
CA ARG A 154 5.31 -6.67 -2.58
C ARG A 154 5.92 -7.84 -1.81
N ASN A 155 5.18 -8.94 -1.65
CA ASN A 155 5.62 -10.11 -0.90
C ASN A 155 6.36 -11.13 -1.78
N SER A 156 6.27 -11.02 -3.10
CA SER A 156 6.99 -11.90 -4.03
C SER A 156 8.47 -11.57 -4.07
N ASP A 157 8.84 -10.31 -3.83
CA ASP A 157 10.24 -9.86 -3.75
C ASP A 157 10.98 -10.43 -2.53
N GLU A 158 10.29 -10.78 -1.44
CA GLU A 158 10.89 -11.39 -0.24
C GLU A 158 11.11 -12.90 -0.35
N ARG A 159 10.49 -13.58 -1.32
CA ARG A 159 10.51 -15.05 -1.43
C ARG A 159 11.14 -15.52 -2.74
N ALA A 160 12.38 -15.12 -2.99
CA ALA A 160 13.21 -15.80 -3.97
C ALA A 160 13.44 -17.26 -3.51
N ILE A 161 12.57 -18.18 -3.95
CA ILE A 161 12.72 -19.62 -3.72
C ILE A 161 14.00 -20.05 -4.44
N THR A 162 15.10 -20.20 -3.71
CA THR A 162 16.33 -20.77 -4.25
C THR A 162 16.13 -22.28 -4.35
N VAL A 163 15.85 -22.76 -5.56
CA VAL A 163 15.74 -24.21 -5.82
C VAL A 163 17.15 -24.78 -5.86
N GLN A 164 17.56 -25.44 -4.78
CA GLN A 164 18.78 -26.24 -4.74
C GLN A 164 18.39 -27.72 -4.88
N ASN A 165 18.72 -28.32 -6.01
CA ASN A 165 18.52 -29.76 -6.22
C ASN A 165 19.53 -30.51 -5.36
N LEU A 166 19.06 -31.10 -4.25
CA LEU A 166 19.86 -31.98 -3.41
C LEU A 166 19.68 -33.43 -3.86
N SER A 167 20.77 -34.08 -4.26
CA SER A 167 20.75 -35.52 -4.52
C SER A 167 20.81 -36.28 -3.19
N VAL A 168 19.81 -37.12 -2.96
CA VAL A 168 19.75 -37.98 -1.77
C VAL A 168 20.32 -39.33 -2.17
N GLN A 169 21.42 -39.75 -1.54
CA GLN A 169 22.01 -41.08 -1.74
C GLN A 169 21.12 -42.16 -1.13
N ASP A 170 21.26 -43.41 -1.60
CA ASP A 170 20.50 -44.55 -1.08
C ASP A 170 20.61 -44.63 0.45
N GLY A 171 19.46 -44.54 1.12
CA GLY A 171 19.34 -44.53 2.58
C GLY A 171 19.18 -43.15 3.23
N GLY A 172 19.35 -42.04 2.51
CA GLY A 172 19.07 -40.69 3.01
C GLY A 172 17.57 -40.34 3.00
N ARG A 173 17.11 -39.55 3.98
CA ARG A 173 15.74 -39.00 4.00
C ARG A 173 15.79 -37.48 4.07
N ALA A 174 15.27 -36.81 3.06
CA ALA A 174 15.07 -35.37 3.09
C ALA A 174 13.76 -35.04 3.83
N ILE A 175 13.82 -34.05 4.73
CA ILE A 175 12.63 -33.50 5.39
C ILE A 175 12.32 -32.16 4.72
N VAL A 176 11.09 -32.01 4.20
CA VAL A 176 10.62 -30.76 3.60
C VAL A 176 9.49 -30.19 4.47
N GLY A 177 9.70 -29.00 5.02
CA GLY A 177 8.74 -28.35 5.91
C GLY A 177 9.42 -27.49 6.98
N ASN A 178 8.63 -26.73 7.74
CA ASN A 178 9.14 -25.87 8.82
C ASN A 178 9.49 -26.73 10.06
N VAL A 179 10.78 -26.89 10.37
CA VAL A 179 11.25 -27.68 11.52
C VAL A 179 11.51 -26.77 12.71
N THR A 180 10.72 -26.90 13.77
CA THR A 180 10.97 -26.24 15.07
C THR A 180 11.72 -27.20 15.99
N GLN A 181 13.01 -26.98 16.23
CA GLN A 181 13.79 -27.76 17.19
C GLN A 181 13.59 -27.18 18.60
N HIS A 182 12.97 -27.94 19.49
CA HIS A 182 12.95 -27.62 20.91
C HIS A 182 14.23 -28.18 21.55
N ALA A 183 15.17 -27.31 21.89
CA ALA A 183 16.37 -27.69 22.64
C ALA A 183 16.00 -27.96 24.11
N SER A 184 16.08 -29.22 24.56
CA SER A 184 16.05 -29.54 25.99
C SER A 184 17.45 -29.32 26.58
N VAL A 185 17.56 -28.36 27.49
CA VAL A 185 18.76 -28.13 28.30
C VAL A 185 18.89 -29.29 29.28
N LEU A 186 19.92 -30.11 29.12
CA LEU A 186 20.33 -31.06 30.15
C LEU A 186 21.18 -30.30 31.18
N VAL A 187 20.61 -30.04 32.36
CA VAL A 187 21.35 -29.55 33.52
C VAL A 187 22.16 -30.73 34.07
N SER A 188 23.49 -30.60 34.07
CA SER A 188 24.37 -31.52 34.79
C SER A 188 24.37 -31.14 36.28
N ASP A 189 23.75 -31.97 37.12
CA ASP A 189 23.88 -31.85 38.57
C ASP A 189 25.31 -32.22 39.01
N ALA A 190 26.12 -31.19 39.20
CA ALA A 190 27.39 -31.25 39.91
C ALA A 190 27.17 -30.82 41.38
N ASN A 191 26.55 -31.67 42.20
CA ASN A 191 26.86 -31.80 43.63
C ASN A 191 26.00 -32.90 44.27
N SER A 192 26.55 -34.09 44.47
CA SER A 192 26.14 -34.98 45.55
C SER A 192 27.37 -35.31 46.39
N ASP A 193 27.57 -34.42 47.37
CA ASP A 193 28.48 -34.47 48.51
C ASP A 193 28.83 -35.91 48.94
N ALA A 194 30.10 -36.28 49.17
CA ALA A 194 30.93 -35.72 50.23
C ALA A 194 30.19 -35.52 51.57
N MET A 195 29.18 -36.34 51.89
CA MET A 195 28.62 -36.43 53.24
C MET A 195 28.08 -37.84 53.54
N GLN A 196 28.96 -38.84 53.53
CA GLN A 196 28.74 -40.11 54.23
C GLN A 196 30.07 -40.81 54.58
N ALA A 197 31.01 -40.04 55.13
CA ALA A 197 32.03 -40.57 56.05
C ALA A 197 31.48 -40.45 57.48
N ALA A 198 30.45 -41.23 57.80
CA ALA A 198 29.96 -41.47 59.16
C ALA A 198 28.94 -42.60 59.12
N ASN A 199 29.41 -43.85 59.16
CA ASN A 199 28.81 -45.01 59.86
C ASN A 199 29.12 -46.34 59.14
N ARG A 200 30.36 -46.82 59.27
CA ARG A 200 30.79 -48.22 59.52
C ARG A 200 32.26 -48.41 59.19
#